data_AF-A0A7L3NCA6-F1
#
_entry.id   AF-A0A7L3NCA6-F1
#
_cell.length_a   1.000
_cell.length_b   1.000
_cell.length_c   1.000
_cell.angle_alpha   90.00
_cell.angle_beta   90.00
_cell.angle_gamma   90.00
#
_symmetry.space_group_name_H-M   'P 1'
#
loop_
_entity.id
_entity.type
_entity.pdbx_description
1 polymer ?
#
loop_
_entity_poly.entity_id
_entity_poly.type
_entity_poly.pdbx_seq_one_letter_code
_entity_poly.pdbx_strand_id
1 'polypeptide(L)'
;NAQAAVRAEFGRYRDLLQGSFPDRYRHLNLKTLLGFRWALSRCPAVHFLLKADDDVYINVPSLLLLLRPQPGSESDPEPGPEPEPLYLGRVHWWVPPQR
;
A
#
# COMPACT_ATOMS: atom_id res chain seq x y z
N ASN A 1 -28.55 -8.65 4.12
CA ASN A 1 -28.20 -7.21 4.26
C ASN A 1 -26.68 -7.10 4.39
N ALA A 2 -25.96 -6.75 3.30
CA ALA A 2 -24.50 -6.86 3.23
C ALA A 2 -23.74 -6.02 4.27
N GLN A 3 -24.22 -4.81 4.57
CA GLN A 3 -23.59 -3.93 5.57
C GLN A 3 -23.67 -4.49 7.00
N ALA A 4 -24.62 -5.36 7.30
CA ALA A 4 -24.68 -6.03 8.60
C ALA A 4 -23.53 -7.05 8.75
N ALA A 5 -23.20 -7.79 7.69
CA ALA A 5 -22.11 -8.75 7.69
C ALA A 5 -20.75 -8.05 7.84
N VAL A 6 -20.53 -6.96 7.09
CA VAL A 6 -19.30 -6.13 7.20
C VAL A 6 -19.12 -5.57 8.61
N ARG A 7 -20.20 -5.14 9.28
CA ARG A 7 -20.12 -4.68 10.67
C ARG A 7 -19.76 -5.79 11.66
N ALA A 8 -20.27 -7.00 11.44
CA ALA A 8 -19.94 -8.16 12.27
C ALA A 8 -18.48 -8.58 12.07
N GLU A 9 -18.00 -8.61 10.82
CA GLU A 9 -16.59 -8.85 10.48
C GLU A 9 -15.66 -7.82 11.13
N PHE A 10 -15.97 -6.53 10.99
CA PHE A 10 -15.21 -5.46 11.65
C PHE A 10 -15.15 -5.65 13.17
N GLY A 11 -16.29 -5.99 13.78
CA GLY A 11 -16.37 -6.28 15.22
C GLY A 11 -15.49 -7.45 15.65
N ARG A 12 -15.24 -8.41 14.75
CA ARG A 12 -14.40 -9.60 15.01
C ARG A 12 -12.92 -9.32 14.81
N TYR A 13 -12.52 -8.71 13.70
CA TYR A 13 -11.12 -8.65 13.27
C TYR A 13 -10.47 -7.27 13.41
N ARG A 14 -11.26 -6.18 13.32
CA ARG A 14 -10.80 -4.78 13.46
C ARG A 14 -9.71 -4.37 12.47
N ASP A 15 -9.73 -4.94 11.26
CA ASP A 15 -8.76 -4.75 10.18
C ASP A 15 -9.40 -4.10 8.92
N LEU A 16 -10.64 -3.63 9.00
CA LEU A 16 -11.33 -2.99 7.87
C LEU A 16 -11.17 -1.47 7.87
N LEU A 17 -10.93 -0.94 6.67
CA LEU A 17 -11.06 0.47 6.35
C LEU A 17 -12.22 0.66 5.37
N GLN A 18 -13.30 1.31 5.81
CA GLN A 18 -14.50 1.53 5.00
C GLN A 18 -14.64 2.99 4.58
N GLY A 19 -14.81 3.23 3.27
CA GLY A 19 -15.06 4.56 2.70
C GLY A 19 -16.53 4.79 2.34
N SER A 20 -16.96 6.06 2.31
CA SER A 20 -18.32 6.46 1.95
C SER A 20 -18.46 6.74 0.45
N PHE A 21 -18.25 5.71 -0.38
CA PHE A 21 -18.42 5.78 -1.84
C PHE A 21 -18.91 4.44 -2.39
N PRO A 22 -19.57 4.40 -3.58
CA PRO A 22 -20.03 3.16 -4.17
C PRO A 22 -18.85 2.26 -4.53
N ASP A 23 -18.85 1.03 -4.03
CA ASP A 23 -17.83 0.05 -4.39
C ASP A 23 -18.06 -0.46 -5.82
N ARG A 24 -17.27 0.05 -6.76
CA ARG A 24 -17.31 -0.28 -8.19
C ARG A 24 -15.90 -0.20 -8.75
N TYR A 25 -15.61 -0.99 -9.79
CA TYR A 25 -14.30 -1.01 -10.46
C TYR A 25 -13.81 0.39 -10.88
N ARG A 26 -14.69 1.22 -11.44
CA ARG A 26 -14.37 2.60 -11.83
C ARG A 26 -13.98 3.54 -10.67
N HIS A 27 -14.19 3.13 -9.41
CA HIS A 27 -13.87 3.88 -8.20
C HIS A 27 -12.69 3.27 -7.42
N LEU A 28 -11.94 2.34 -8.00
CA LEU A 28 -10.74 1.78 -7.35
C LEU A 28 -9.71 2.87 -7.01
N ASN A 29 -9.65 3.95 -7.79
CA ASN A 29 -8.84 5.12 -7.46
C ASN A 29 -9.21 5.73 -6.10
N LEU A 30 -10.50 5.80 -5.74
CA LEU A 30 -10.95 6.30 -4.43
C LEU A 30 -10.55 5.34 -3.31
N LYS A 31 -10.56 4.02 -3.55
CA LYS A 31 -10.03 3.04 -2.60
C LYS A 31 -8.53 3.24 -2.36
N THR A 32 -7.75 3.45 -3.41
CA THR A 32 -6.31 3.73 -3.30
C THR A 32 -6.05 5.01 -2.51
N LEU A 33 -6.74 6.11 -2.83
CA LEU A 33 -6.60 7.38 -2.11
C LEU A 33 -7.00 7.27 -0.63
N LEU A 34 -8.05 6.50 -0.33
CA LEU A 34 -8.46 6.21 1.05
C LEU A 34 -7.34 5.49 1.81
N GLY A 35 -6.73 4.46 1.22
CA GLY A 35 -5.61 3.72 1.81
C GLY A 35 -4.41 4.62 2.10
N PHE A 36 -4.00 5.45 1.13
CA PHE A 36 -2.92 6.44 1.32
C PHE A 36 -3.22 7.43 2.44
N ARG A 37 -4.41 8.04 2.44
CA ARG A 37 -4.81 8.99 3.48
C ARG A 37 -4.81 8.35 4.87
N TRP A 38 -5.30 7.12 4.99
CA TRP A 38 -5.31 6.41 6.26
C TRP A 38 -3.89 6.10 6.74
N ALA A 39 -3.03 5.55 5.87
CA ALA A 39 -1.65 5.23 6.22
C ALA A 39 -0.86 6.46 6.69
N LEU A 40 -0.96 7.58 5.94
CA LEU A 40 -0.27 8.82 6.28
C LEU A 40 -0.78 9.46 7.59
N SER A 41 -2.07 9.27 7.93
CA SER A 41 -2.65 9.88 9.13
C SER A 41 -2.61 8.99 10.38
N ARG A 42 -2.48 7.67 10.22
CA ARG A 42 -2.56 6.70 11.32
C ARG A 42 -1.28 5.91 11.55
N CYS A 43 -0.37 5.87 10.58
CA CYS A 43 0.87 5.09 10.63
C CYS A 43 2.10 5.97 10.35
N PRO A 44 2.43 6.95 11.20
CA PRO A 44 3.52 7.90 10.93
C PRO A 44 4.92 7.27 10.84
N ALA A 45 5.09 6.07 11.39
CA ALA A 45 6.36 5.34 11.40
C ALA A 45 6.46 4.25 10.31
N VAL A 46 5.50 4.18 9.38
CA VAL A 46 5.56 3.18 8.31
C VAL A 46 6.57 3.60 7.24
N HIS A 47 7.53 2.74 6.93
CA HIS A 47 8.56 3.01 5.92
C HIS A 47 8.11 2.66 4.50
N PHE A 48 7.26 1.64 4.37
CA PHE A 48 6.80 1.12 3.09
C PHE A 48 5.30 0.87 3.11
N LEU A 49 4.62 1.18 2.01
CA LEU A 49 3.23 0.84 1.80
C LEU A 49 3.09 -0.09 0.60
N LEU A 50 2.54 -1.28 0.84
CA LEU A 50 2.19 -2.23 -0.21
C LEU A 50 0.70 -2.12 -0.51
N LYS A 51 0.37 -1.91 -1.79
CA LYS A 51 -0.99 -2.05 -2.32
C LYS A 51 -1.04 -3.32 -3.16
N ALA A 52 -1.97 -4.20 -2.85
CA ALA A 52 -2.22 -5.46 -3.51
C ALA A 52 -3.73 -5.70 -3.56
N ASP A 53 -4.19 -6.42 -4.58
CA ASP A 53 -5.59 -6.83 -4.71
C ASP A 53 -5.81 -8.16 -3.95
N ASP A 54 -7.05 -8.56 -3.72
CA ASP A 54 -7.41 -9.76 -2.92
C ASP A 54 -7.22 -11.09 -3.67
N ASP A 55 -6.94 -11.02 -4.97
CA ASP A 55 -6.68 -12.14 -5.87
C ASP A 55 -5.19 -12.34 -6.18
N VAL A 56 -4.29 -11.69 -5.42
CA VAL A 56 -2.83 -11.85 -5.55
C VAL A 56 -2.21 -12.62 -4.40
N TYR A 57 -1.14 -13.36 -4.70
CA TYR A 57 -0.28 -13.98 -3.68
C TYR A 57 0.96 -13.12 -3.45
N ILE A 58 1.32 -12.90 -2.17
CA ILE A 58 2.54 -12.18 -1.79
C ILE A 58 3.48 -13.12 -1.04
N ASN A 59 4.69 -13.29 -1.55
CA ASN A 59 5.78 -13.92 -0.81
C ASN A 59 6.40 -12.89 0.16
N VAL A 60 5.81 -12.79 1.36
CA VAL A 60 6.24 -11.83 2.39
C VAL A 60 7.71 -12.01 2.79
N PRO A 61 8.25 -13.23 3.03
CA PRO A 61 9.68 -13.40 3.33
C PRO A 61 10.61 -12.81 2.27
N SER A 62 10.36 -13.09 0.99
CA SER A 62 11.19 -12.54 -0.10
C SER A 62 11.03 -11.03 -0.24
N LEU A 63 9.81 -10.50 -0.04
CA LEU A 63 9.57 -9.06 -0.06
C LEU A 63 10.35 -8.35 1.05
N LEU A 64 10.37 -8.90 2.27
CA LEU A 64 11.12 -8.31 3.37
C LEU A 64 12.63 -8.35 3.11
N LEU A 65 13.16 -9.38 2.46
CA LEU A 65 14.57 -9.42 2.06
C LEU A 65 14.90 -8.35 1.01
N LEU A 66 13.99 -8.10 0.06
CA LEU A 66 14.15 -7.06 -0.96
C LEU A 66 14.11 -5.65 -0.35
N LEU A 67 13.26 -5.42 0.65
CA LEU A 67 13.08 -4.11 1.29
C LEU A 67 14.08 -3.84 2.42
N ARG A 68 14.96 -4.80 2.75
CA ARG A 68 15.99 -4.57 3.78
C ARG A 68 16.98 -3.50 3.29
N PRO A 69 17.36 -2.55 4.15
CA PRO A 69 18.49 -1.66 3.88
C PRO A 69 19.72 -2.48 3.53
N GLN A 70 20.42 -2.12 2.46
CA GLN A 70 21.66 -2.79 2.10
C GLN A 70 22.78 -2.27 3.01
N PRO A 71 23.55 -3.15 3.68
CA PRO A 71 24.73 -2.73 4.43
C PRO A 71 25.78 -2.21 3.43
N GLY A 72 25.99 -0.90 3.42
CA GLY A 72 26.90 -0.23 2.46
C GLY A 72 26.60 1.24 2.19
N SER A 73 25.46 1.78 2.62
CA SER A 73 25.18 3.23 2.59
C SER A 73 25.64 3.98 3.84
N GLU A 74 26.27 3.30 4.80
CA GLU A 74 26.71 3.86 6.10
C GLU A 74 28.22 4.11 6.20
N SER A 75 29.01 3.86 5.13
CA SER A 75 30.47 4.07 5.17
C SER A 75 30.91 5.51 4.85
N ASP A 76 29.98 6.41 4.54
CA ASP A 76 30.31 7.82 4.31
C ASP A 76 30.04 8.65 5.59
N PRO A 77 31.02 9.42 6.09
CA PRO A 77 30.87 10.24 7.29
C PRO A 77 30.02 11.52 7.07
N GLU A 78 29.47 11.70 5.88
CA GLU A 78 28.53 12.78 5.55
C GLU A 78 27.10 12.23 5.61
N PRO A 79 26.09 13.00 6.09
CA PRO A 79 24.70 12.60 5.96
C PRO A 79 24.40 12.44 4.47
N GLY A 80 24.35 11.19 4.02
CA GLY A 80 24.02 10.84 2.64
C GLY A 80 22.67 11.45 2.25
N PRO A 81 22.40 11.61 0.94
CA PRO A 81 21.12 12.11 0.49
C PRO A 81 19.99 11.26 1.07
N GLU A 82 18.90 11.92 1.47
CA GLU A 82 17.66 11.25 1.89
C GLU A 82 17.35 10.10 0.91
N PRO A 83 16.94 8.92 1.40
CA PRO A 83 16.71 7.76 0.55
C PRO A 83 15.72 8.13 -0.55
N GLU A 84 16.06 7.80 -1.80
CA GLU A 84 15.19 8.08 -2.93
C GLU A 84 13.79 7.50 -2.72
N PRO A 85 12.72 8.20 -3.16
CA PRO A 85 11.36 7.69 -3.03
C PRO A 85 11.21 6.37 -3.78
N LEU A 86 10.96 5.29 -3.04
CA LEU A 86 10.85 3.94 -3.58
C LEU A 86 9.45 3.69 -4.17
N TYR A 87 9.38 3.43 -5.48
CA TYR A 87 8.19 2.89 -6.15
C TYR A 87 8.55 1.63 -6.93
N LEU A 88 8.12 0.47 -6.44
CA LEU A 88 8.45 -0.84 -7.02
C LEU A 88 7.23 -1.54 -7.60
N GLY A 89 7.45 -2.30 -8.67
CA GLY A 89 6.44 -3.16 -9.29
C GLY A 89 6.71 -3.35 -10.77
N ARG A 90 5.76 -3.99 -11.46
CA ARG A 90 5.75 -4.02 -12.92
C ARG A 90 5.25 -2.67 -13.44
N VAL A 91 6.18 -1.76 -13.75
CA VAL A 91 5.85 -0.44 -14.28
C VAL A 91 5.70 -0.51 -15.79
N HIS A 92 4.53 -0.11 -16.27
CA HIS A 92 4.25 -0.01 -17.70
C HIS A 92 4.28 1.46 -18.11
N TRP A 93 5.18 1.79 -19.03
CA TRP A 93 5.30 3.13 -19.60
C TRP A 93 4.53 3.22 -20.91
N TRP A 94 4.11 4.44 -21.27
CA TRP A 94 3.51 4.72 -22.59
C TRP A 94 2.24 3.91 -22.92
N VAL A 95 1.46 3.56 -21.90
CA VAL A 95 0.18 2.85 -22.09
C VAL A 95 -0.89 3.85 -22.55
N PRO A 96 -1.49 3.67 -23.74
CA PRO A 96 -2.57 4.53 -24.19
C PRO A 96 -3.83 4.32 -23.34
N PRO A 97 -4.70 5.33 -23.17
CA PRO A 97 -5.94 5.16 -22.43
C PRO A 97 -6.84 4.17 -23.16
N GLN A 98 -7.31 3.14 -22.45
CA GLN A 98 -8.44 2.33 -22.90
C GLN A 98 -9.72 3.15 -22.64
N ARG A 99 -10.34 3.62 -23.73
CA ARG A 99 -11.61 4.35 -23.70
C ARG A 99 -12.79 3.41 -23.68
#